data_AF-A0A923ENT1-F1
#
_entry.id   AF-A0A923ENT1-F1
#
_cell.length_a   1.000
_cell.length_b   1.000
_cell.length_c   1.000
_cell.angle_alpha   90.00
_cell.angle_beta   90.00
_cell.angle_gamma   90.00
#
_symmetry.space_group_name_H-M   'P 1'
#
loop_
_entity.id
_entity.type
_entity.pdbx_description
1 polymer ?
#
loop_
_entity_poly.entity_id
_entity_poly.type
_entity_poly.pdbx_seq_one_letter_code
_entity_poly.pdbx_strand_id
1 'polypeptide(L)'
;MRPDLRLDPEVLERAAARLRGLASDLGDTCAPVLTGECGTTAGRIADELESLAGTAVRSAAAAREADRVAAGRFGGTRDSA
;
A
#
# COMPACT_ATOMS: atom_id res chain seq x y z
N MET A 1 9.36 -21.67 -6.09
CA MET A 1 8.07 -21.45 -6.78
C MET A 1 7.28 -20.46 -5.92
N ARG A 2 7.24 -19.17 -6.28
CA ARG A 2 6.32 -18.24 -5.59
C ARG A 2 4.92 -18.61 -6.09
N PRO A 3 3.93 -18.83 -5.21
CA PRO A 3 2.55 -19.01 -5.68
C PRO A 3 2.19 -17.82 -6.56
N ASP A 4 1.48 -18.06 -7.66
CA ASP A 4 0.94 -17.01 -8.55
C ASP A 4 -0.01 -16.13 -7.74
N LEU A 5 0.58 -15.15 -7.06
CA LEU A 5 -0.11 -14.30 -6.11
C LEU A 5 -0.80 -13.22 -6.94
N ARG A 6 -2.09 -13.45 -7.21
CA ARG A 6 -2.97 -12.43 -7.78
C ARG A 6 -3.11 -11.30 -6.76
N LEU A 7 -2.34 -10.24 -6.99
CA LEU A 7 -2.47 -8.99 -6.24
C LEU A 7 -3.62 -8.20 -6.85
N ASP A 8 -4.59 -7.83 -6.02
CA ASP A 8 -5.65 -6.90 -6.39
C ASP A 8 -5.18 -5.46 -6.05
N PRO A 9 -4.93 -4.60 -7.06
CA PRO A 9 -4.47 -3.24 -6.83
C PRO A 9 -5.46 -2.40 -6.00
N GLU A 10 -6.76 -2.61 -6.16
CA GLU A 10 -7.78 -1.83 -5.45
C GLU A 10 -7.80 -2.18 -3.96
N VAL A 11 -7.61 -3.46 -3.63
CA VAL A 11 -7.49 -3.90 -2.23
C VAL A 11 -6.25 -3.30 -1.58
N LEU A 12 -5.12 -3.24 -2.30
CA LEU A 12 -3.89 -2.63 -1.82
C LEU A 12 -4.03 -1.11 -1.60
N GLU A 13 -4.68 -0.40 -2.51
CA GLU A 13 -4.95 1.03 -2.38
C GLU A 13 -5.89 1.32 -1.19
N ARG A 14 -6.92 0.49 -0.99
CA ARG A 14 -7.82 0.59 0.17
C ARG A 14 -7.07 0.31 1.48
N ALA A 15 -6.19 -0.67 1.49
CA ALA A 15 -5.34 -0.97 2.65
C ALA A 15 -4.42 0.22 2.97
N ALA A 16 -3.78 0.81 1.96
CA ALA A 16 -2.97 2.01 2.14
C ALA A 16 -3.76 3.17 2.74
N ALA A 17 -4.96 3.47 2.22
CA ALA A 17 -5.82 4.52 2.76
C ALA A 17 -6.19 4.27 4.23
N ARG A 18 -6.51 3.01 4.57
CA ARG A 18 -6.85 2.65 5.95
C ARG A 18 -5.65 2.78 6.89
N LEU A 19 -4.44 2.40 6.46
CA LEU A 19 -3.21 2.54 7.23
C LEU A 19 -2.88 4.01 7.51
N ARG A 20 -3.06 4.89 6.53
CA ARG A 20 -2.91 6.35 6.70
C ARG A 20 -3.93 6.92 7.68
N GLY A 21 -5.18 6.47 7.59
CA GLY A 21 -6.22 6.84 8.56
C GLY A 21 -5.81 6.45 9.99
N LEU A 22 -5.33 5.23 10.20
CA LEU A 22 -4.84 4.77 11.50
C LEU A 22 -3.64 5.59 12.01
N ALA A 23 -2.70 5.95 11.12
CA ALA A 23 -1.57 6.79 11.50
C ALA A 23 -2.03 8.19 11.95
N SER A 24 -2.99 8.78 11.24
CA SER A 24 -3.60 10.07 11.63
C SER A 24 -4.33 9.97 12.95
N ASP A 25 -5.21 8.97 13.11
CA ASP A 25 -5.99 8.75 14.33
C ASP A 25 -5.07 8.53 15.55
N LEU A 26 -3.95 7.83 15.36
CA LEU A 26 -2.95 7.64 16.40
C LEU A 26 -2.26 8.96 16.77
N GLY A 27 -1.92 9.77 15.78
CA GLY A 27 -1.37 11.11 16.00
C GLY A 27 -2.32 12.01 16.80
N ASP A 28 -3.59 12.04 16.43
CA ASP A 28 -4.62 12.85 17.09
C ASP A 28 -4.92 12.35 18.51
N THR A 29 -5.00 11.03 18.70
CA THR A 29 -5.27 10.41 20.00
C THR A 29 -4.10 10.60 20.96
N CYS A 30 -2.86 10.49 20.46
CA CYS A 30 -1.66 10.57 21.28
C CYS A 30 -1.10 11.97 21.42
N ALA A 31 -1.54 12.96 20.61
CA ALA A 31 -1.16 14.37 20.69
C ALA A 31 -1.10 14.94 22.13
N PRO A 32 -2.07 14.65 23.03
CA PRO A 32 -2.05 15.16 24.40
C PRO A 32 -0.97 14.56 25.31
N VAL A 33 -0.37 13.43 24.90
CA VAL A 33 0.57 12.61 25.69
C VAL A 33 1.93 12.43 24.99
N LEU A 34 2.19 13.19 23.93
CA LEU A 34 3.42 13.09 23.12
C LEU A 34 4.71 13.37 23.89
N THR A 35 4.62 13.88 25.12
CA THR A 35 5.78 14.07 26.00
C THR A 35 6.07 12.79 26.79
N GLY A 36 7.07 12.01 26.36
CA GLY A 36 7.57 10.83 27.07
C GLY A 36 7.76 9.59 26.17
N GLU A 37 8.09 8.46 26.79
CA GLU A 37 8.34 7.18 26.09
C GLU A 37 7.12 6.67 25.31
N CYS A 38 5.91 6.89 25.85
CA CYS A 38 4.66 6.54 25.19
C CYS A 38 4.44 7.36 23.90
N GLY A 39 4.71 8.66 23.93
CA GLY A 39 4.64 9.53 22.75
C GLY A 39 5.63 9.13 21.66
N THR A 40 6.86 8.79 22.07
CA THR A 40 7.90 8.30 21.14
C THR A 40 7.48 6.99 20.46
N THR A 41 6.88 6.08 21.23
CA THR A 41 6.38 4.81 20.69
C THR A 41 5.21 5.02 19.73
N ALA A 42 4.26 5.89 20.07
CA ALA A 42 3.15 6.23 19.18
C ALA A 42 3.62 6.84 17.86
N GLY A 43 4.59 7.75 17.90
CA GLY A 43 5.21 8.33 16.70
C GLY A 43 5.84 7.26 15.80
N ARG A 44 6.61 6.33 16.36
CA ARG A 44 7.21 5.22 15.60
C ARG A 44 6.15 4.33 14.95
N ILE A 45 5.07 4.02 15.66
CA ILE A 45 3.98 3.21 15.09
C ILE A 45 3.32 3.96 13.91
N ALA A 46 3.08 5.27 14.03
CA ALA A 46 2.54 6.07 12.93
C ALA A 46 3.47 6.06 11.70
N ASP A 47 4.77 6.19 11.90
CA ASP A 47 5.77 6.12 10.83
C ASP A 47 5.79 4.75 10.13
N GLU A 48 5.68 3.66 10.90
CA GLU A 48 5.60 2.30 10.36
C GLU A 48 4.31 2.08 9.55
N LEU A 49 3.18 2.62 10.02
CA LEU A 49 1.91 2.57 9.29
C LEU A 49 1.99 3.32 7.95
N GLU A 50 2.62 4.50 7.91
CA GLU A 50 2.85 5.24 6.66
C GLU A 50 3.82 4.50 5.73
N SER A 51 4.88 3.89 6.27
CA SER A 51 5.81 3.07 5.49
C SER A 51 5.12 1.86 4.84
N LEU A 52 4.23 1.19 5.60
CA LEU A 52 3.40 0.09 5.10
C LEU A 52 2.41 0.58 4.02
N ALA A 53 1.76 1.73 4.23
CA ALA A 53 0.88 2.33 3.25
C ALA A 53 1.63 2.64 1.93
N GLY A 54 2.83 3.23 2.03
CA GLY A 54 3.69 3.47 0.87
C GLY A 54 4.09 2.20 0.13
N THR A 55 4.34 1.11 0.86
CA THR A 55 4.64 -0.20 0.27
C THR A 55 3.43 -0.76 -0.48
N ALA A 56 2.24 -0.68 0.12
CA ALA A 56 1.01 -1.13 -0.53
C ALA A 56 0.72 -0.38 -1.83
N VAL A 57 0.91 0.95 -1.86
CA VAL A 57 0.77 1.77 -3.09
C VAL A 57 1.77 1.34 -4.16
N ARG A 58 3.04 1.13 -3.81
CA ARG A 58 4.06 0.65 -4.77
C ARG A 58 3.71 -0.73 -5.32
N SER A 59 3.22 -1.64 -4.47
CA SER A 59 2.76 -2.96 -4.90
C SER A 59 1.55 -2.89 -5.83
N ALA A 60 0.60 -2.00 -5.57
CA ALA A 60 -0.56 -1.78 -6.45
C ALA A 60 -0.13 -1.27 -7.84
N ALA A 61 0.79 -0.30 -7.87
CA ALA A 61 1.35 0.23 -9.12
C ALA A 61 2.09 -0.86 -9.92
N ALA A 62 2.89 -1.69 -9.24
CA ALA A 62 3.58 -2.80 -9.88
C ALA A 62 2.62 -3.86 -10.44
N ALA A 63 1.52 -4.14 -9.74
CA ALA A 63 0.49 -5.07 -10.21
C ALA A 63 -0.23 -4.52 -11.46
N ARG A 64 -0.64 -3.24 -11.46
CA ARG A 64 -1.25 -2.59 -12.64
C ARG A 64 -0.32 -2.62 -13.86
N GLU A 65 0.98 -2.41 -13.66
CA GLU A 65 1.96 -2.47 -14.75
C GLU A 65 2.13 -3.89 -15.29
N ALA A 66 2.17 -4.90 -14.41
CA ALA A 66 2.22 -6.29 -14.83
C ALA A 66 0.97 -6.68 -15.66
N ASP A 67 -0.22 -6.25 -15.24
CA ASP A 67 -1.47 -6.47 -15.97
C ASP A 67 -1.47 -5.77 -17.33
N ARG A 68 -0.97 -4.53 -17.41
CA ARG A 68 -0.82 -3.78 -18.67
C ARG A 68 0.10 -4.49 -19.66
N VAL A 69 1.25 -4.97 -19.17
CA VAL A 69 2.22 -5.72 -19.98
C VAL A 69 1.63 -7.05 -20.46
N ALA A 70 0.89 -7.75 -19.59
CA ALA A 70 0.20 -8.98 -19.96
C ALA A 70 -0.86 -8.73 -21.04
N ALA A 71 -1.71 -7.71 -20.87
CA ALA A 71 -2.74 -7.33 -21.84
C ALA A 71 -2.14 -6.96 -23.21
N GLY A 72 -1.04 -6.20 -23.22
CA GLY A 72 -0.34 -5.83 -24.46
C GLY A 72 0.21 -7.03 -25.24
N ARG A 73 0.69 -8.08 -24.54
CA ARG A 73 1.16 -9.33 -25.17
C ARG A 73 0.05 -10.12 -25.85
N PHE A 74 -1.18 -10.07 -25.33
CA PHE A 74 -2.34 -10.76 -25.91
C PHE A 74 -3.14 -9.89 -26.90
N GLY A 75 -3.01 -8.56 -26.84
CA GLY A 75 -3.65 -7.63 -27.79
C GLY A 75 -2.90 -7.54 -29.12
N GLY A 76 -1.57 -7.62 -29.11
CA GLY A 76 -0.74 -7.52 -30.33
C GLY A 76 -0.74 -8.78 -31.22
N THR A 77 -1.30 -9.90 -30.76
CA THR A 77 -1.41 -11.14 -31.55
C THR A 77 -2.67 -11.20 -32.42
N ARG A 78 -3.58 -10.21 -32.32
CA ARG A 78 -4.86 -10.20 -33.05
C ARG A 78 -4.84 -9.46 -34.39
N ASP A 79 -3.76 -8.74 -34.71
CA ASP A 79 -3.60 -7.99 -35.98
C ASP A 79 -2.74 -8.72 -37.04
N SER A 80 -2.39 -9.99 -36.82
CA SER A 80 -1.52 -10.77 -37.73
C SER A 80 -2.18 -12.04 -38.30
N ALA A 81 -3.51 -12.09 -38.39
CA ALA A 81 -4.25 -13.22 -38.99
C ALA A 81 -5.05 -12.80 -40.22
#